data_AF-A0AAW2I860-F1
#
_entry.id   AF-A0AAW2I860-F1
#
_cell.length_a   1.000
_cell.length_b   1.000
_cell.length_c   1.000
_cell.angle_alpha   90.00
_cell.angle_beta   90.00
_cell.angle_gamma   90.00
#
_symmetry.space_group_name_H-M   'P 1'
#
loop_
_entity.id
_entity.type
_entity.pdbx_description
1 polymer ?
#
loop_
_entity_poly.entity_id
_entity_poly.type
_entity_poly.pdbx_seq_one_letter_code
_entity_poly.pdbx_strand_id
1 'polypeptide(L)'
;MKLLNLFAILFISNQNLQSVWATFPDQDLALKIKDALDTEEFVIAFKHIKPKKRLRNSLEMLLELNFSKANEKLYIFLDRKSEKVIAELNKNGKTETESFQLNAAAPVSVIRSLLFAFNQKNSELGLTLYHDCVKKGTVHFPETFKAIVDHAHLEAFREKHYLTEVYYKDDLTGILEKNNCLDEGMQSQQPYSNDPPNRRGDIPVFIDCDDRDSMLAKTINSLIELIKLLRQDIEYQRGEIRFLRSLLERCDICAIGGGASQVRSGCQSHPPPCFHGVECRDTVDGPQCGRCPRGYVGDGRTCKPGITCEEQPCYPGVRCYDTVEGFRCGPCPSGTTGDGQRCRPRGGCERNPCYPGAYCEDTEQPPYYRCGGCPVGMTGNGTSCRDIDEGYRKYRRP
;
A
#
# COMPACT_ATOMS: atom_id res chain seq x y z
N MET A 1 -34.32 25.06 -22.89
CA MET A 1 -32.95 24.76 -22.40
C MET A 1 -33.00 23.41 -21.69
N LYS A 2 -33.25 22.29 -22.37
CA LYS A 2 -32.32 21.43 -23.14
C LYS A 2 -30.92 21.24 -22.50
N LEU A 3 -30.73 20.02 -22.01
CA LEU A 3 -29.55 19.14 -22.06
C LEU A 3 -28.18 19.73 -21.70
N LEU A 4 -27.63 19.30 -20.55
CA LEU A 4 -26.21 19.01 -20.35
C LEU A 4 -26.03 18.28 -19.01
N ASN A 5 -25.97 16.94 -19.07
CA ASN A 5 -25.12 16.05 -18.24
C ASN A 5 -25.46 14.59 -18.53
N LEU A 6 -25.26 14.20 -19.79
CA LEU A 6 -25.33 12.84 -20.30
C LEU A 6 -24.13 12.65 -21.22
N PHE A 7 -22.93 12.52 -20.62
CA PHE A 7 -21.70 12.12 -21.31
C PHE A 7 -20.74 11.49 -20.30
N ALA A 8 -20.95 10.21 -20.00
CA ALA A 8 -19.91 9.33 -19.43
C ALA A 8 -20.19 7.83 -19.65
N ILE A 9 -21.14 7.47 -20.52
CA ILE A 9 -21.44 6.08 -20.86
C ILE A 9 -21.68 6.07 -22.38
N LEU A 10 -21.00 5.17 -23.09
CA LEU A 10 -20.92 4.98 -24.56
C LEU A 10 -19.70 5.61 -25.23
N PHE A 11 -18.53 4.99 -25.04
CA PHE A 11 -17.56 4.75 -26.12
C PHE A 11 -16.71 3.52 -25.76
N ILE A 12 -17.27 2.32 -25.97
CA ILE A 12 -16.47 1.13 -26.25
C ILE A 12 -17.12 0.47 -27.48
N SER A 13 -16.97 1.11 -28.63
CA SER A 13 -16.96 0.40 -29.90
C SER A 13 -15.52 0.03 -30.21
N ASN A 14 -15.24 -1.26 -30.03
CA ASN A 14 -14.35 -2.04 -30.88
C ASN A 14 -13.03 -1.36 -31.29
N GLN A 15 -12.05 -1.38 -30.38
CA GLN A 15 -10.64 -1.69 -30.67
C GLN A 15 -9.97 -2.15 -29.37
N ASN A 16 -9.10 -3.15 -29.50
CA ASN A 16 -8.18 -3.68 -28.49
C ASN A 16 -7.78 -2.64 -27.44
N LEU A 17 -8.43 -2.68 -26.29
CA LEU A 17 -7.95 -2.04 -25.08
C LEU A 17 -7.79 -3.15 -24.04
N GLN A 18 -6.66 -3.85 -24.10
CA GLN A 18 -6.10 -4.53 -22.94
C GLN A 18 -5.87 -3.45 -21.89
N SER A 19 -6.91 -3.18 -21.13
CA SER A 19 -6.78 -2.46 -19.88
C SER A 19 -5.89 -3.32 -19.01
N VAL A 20 -4.81 -2.72 -18.53
CA VAL A 20 -3.79 -3.37 -17.70
C VAL A 20 -4.40 -3.61 -16.31
N TRP A 21 -5.25 -4.61 -16.21
CA TRP A 21 -5.62 -5.26 -14.97
C TRP A 21 -4.68 -6.46 -14.86
N ALA A 22 -3.85 -6.49 -13.81
CA ALA A 22 -2.91 -7.59 -13.61
C ALA A 22 -3.64 -8.81 -13.03
N THR A 23 -4.66 -9.30 -13.73
CA THR A 23 -5.27 -10.60 -13.47
C THR A 23 -4.48 -11.65 -14.23
N PHE A 24 -4.15 -12.75 -13.54
CA PHE A 24 -3.34 -13.82 -14.09
C PHE A 24 -4.22 -15.05 -14.30
N PRO A 25 -4.05 -15.79 -15.40
CA PRO A 25 -4.75 -17.06 -15.59
C PRO A 25 -4.32 -18.03 -14.50
N ASP A 26 -5.30 -18.62 -13.82
CA ASP A 26 -5.08 -19.62 -12.77
C ASP A 26 -5.80 -20.91 -13.14
N GLN A 27 -5.02 -21.87 -13.67
CA GLN A 27 -5.53 -23.15 -14.13
C GLN A 27 -6.01 -24.04 -12.98
N ASP A 28 -5.38 -23.99 -11.81
CA ASP A 28 -5.78 -24.77 -10.64
C ASP A 28 -7.11 -24.25 -10.08
N LEU A 29 -7.25 -22.92 -10.01
CA LEU A 29 -8.52 -22.29 -9.65
C LEU A 29 -9.63 -22.65 -10.67
N ALA A 30 -9.33 -22.59 -11.96
CA ALA A 30 -10.29 -22.95 -13.00
C ALA A 30 -10.77 -24.42 -12.87
N LEU A 31 -9.87 -25.35 -12.58
CA LEU A 31 -10.21 -26.75 -12.34
C LEU A 31 -11.08 -26.92 -11.08
N LYS A 32 -10.72 -26.28 -9.98
CA LYS A 32 -11.53 -26.33 -8.73
C LYS A 32 -12.91 -25.72 -8.91
N ILE A 33 -13.02 -24.61 -9.62
CA ILE A 33 -14.31 -24.00 -9.95
C ILE A 33 -15.09 -24.93 -10.87
N LYS A 34 -14.46 -25.53 -11.87
CA LYS A 34 -15.11 -26.50 -12.76
C LYS A 34 -15.73 -27.67 -11.98
N ASP A 35 -15.01 -28.24 -11.02
CA ASP A 35 -15.54 -29.29 -10.14
C ASP A 35 -16.67 -28.77 -9.22
N ALA A 36 -16.56 -27.51 -8.78
CA ALA A 36 -17.57 -26.85 -7.93
C ALA A 36 -18.84 -26.45 -8.69
N LEU A 37 -18.78 -26.25 -10.01
CA LEU A 37 -19.96 -25.91 -10.82
C LEU A 37 -20.98 -27.06 -10.88
N ASP A 38 -20.51 -28.30 -10.70
CA ASP A 38 -21.36 -29.48 -10.65
C ASP A 38 -22.18 -29.56 -9.34
N THR A 39 -21.73 -28.89 -8.28
CA THR A 39 -22.43 -28.87 -6.99
C THR A 39 -23.58 -27.85 -6.98
N GLU A 40 -24.53 -28.05 -6.07
CA GLU A 40 -25.65 -27.10 -5.89
C GLU A 40 -25.22 -25.82 -5.17
N GLU A 41 -24.18 -25.91 -4.36
CA GLU A 41 -23.64 -24.81 -3.57
C GLU A 41 -22.11 -24.88 -3.57
N PHE A 42 -21.48 -23.73 -3.75
CA PHE A 42 -20.04 -23.57 -3.60
C PHE A 42 -19.69 -22.14 -3.18
N VAL A 43 -18.53 -21.98 -2.55
CA VAL A 43 -18.06 -20.70 -2.04
C VAL A 43 -16.67 -20.39 -2.58
N ILE A 44 -16.49 -19.18 -3.10
CA ILE A 44 -15.18 -18.64 -3.45
C ILE A 44 -14.81 -17.62 -2.38
N ALA A 45 -13.72 -17.87 -1.65
CA ALA A 45 -13.23 -17.00 -0.59
C ALA A 45 -11.93 -16.29 -1.01
N PHE A 46 -11.90 -14.98 -0.82
CA PHE A 46 -10.70 -14.15 -0.93
C PHE A 46 -10.26 -13.71 0.45
N LYS A 47 -9.02 -14.05 0.83
CA LYS A 47 -8.44 -13.75 2.15
C LYS A 47 -7.38 -12.65 2.06
N HIS A 48 -7.31 -11.83 3.11
CA HIS A 48 -6.26 -10.81 3.33
C HIS A 48 -6.07 -9.79 2.19
N ILE A 49 -7.14 -9.12 1.78
CA ILE A 49 -7.13 -8.15 0.68
C ILE A 49 -6.60 -6.79 1.18
N LYS A 50 -5.35 -6.48 0.83
CA LYS A 50 -4.66 -5.24 1.22
C LYS A 50 -4.91 -4.11 0.19
N PRO A 51 -4.98 -2.83 0.62
CA PRO A 51 -5.10 -1.71 -0.31
C PRO A 51 -3.83 -1.51 -1.14
N LYS A 52 -3.99 -1.22 -2.45
CA LYS A 52 -2.85 -0.91 -3.34
C LYS A 52 -2.23 0.46 -3.01
N LYS A 53 -0.89 0.54 -2.93
CA LYS A 53 -0.13 1.76 -2.59
C LYS A 53 -0.24 2.91 -3.62
N ARG A 54 -0.72 2.64 -4.84
CA ARG A 54 -0.89 3.63 -5.92
C ARG A 54 -2.34 3.63 -6.39
N LEU A 55 -3.15 4.54 -5.83
CA LEU A 55 -4.56 4.77 -6.19
C LEU A 55 -4.68 5.45 -7.58
N ARG A 56 -4.41 4.73 -8.67
CA ARG A 56 -4.72 5.25 -10.02
C ARG A 56 -6.14 4.88 -10.48
N ASN A 57 -6.67 3.77 -9.96
CA ASN A 57 -8.07 3.34 -10.09
C ASN A 57 -8.51 2.80 -8.71
N SER A 58 -9.71 3.18 -8.24
CA SER A 58 -10.30 2.63 -7.01
C SER A 58 -11.04 1.31 -7.24
N LEU A 59 -11.27 0.98 -8.51
CA LEU A 59 -11.89 -0.25 -8.97
C LEU A 59 -10.79 -1.30 -9.19
N GLU A 60 -10.86 -2.42 -8.48
CA GLU A 60 -9.95 -3.56 -8.57
C GLU A 60 -10.73 -4.80 -9.06
N MET A 61 -10.24 -5.50 -10.08
CA MET A 61 -10.83 -6.78 -10.53
C MET A 61 -10.29 -7.91 -9.65
N LEU A 62 -11.18 -8.61 -8.94
CA LEU A 62 -10.84 -9.75 -8.08
C LEU A 62 -10.85 -11.06 -8.86
N LEU A 63 -11.87 -11.26 -9.69
CA LEU A 63 -12.12 -12.50 -10.43
C LEU A 63 -12.71 -12.18 -11.81
N GLU A 64 -12.20 -12.84 -12.84
CA GLU A 64 -12.85 -13.01 -14.14
C GLU A 64 -13.01 -14.50 -14.41
N LEU A 65 -14.23 -14.96 -14.67
CA LEU A 65 -14.52 -16.30 -15.17
C LEU A 65 -15.01 -16.18 -16.60
N ASN A 66 -14.29 -16.81 -17.53
CA ASN A 66 -14.60 -16.83 -18.94
C ASN A 66 -15.10 -18.22 -19.35
N PHE A 67 -16.36 -18.26 -19.79
CA PHE A 67 -17.02 -19.49 -20.24
C PHE A 67 -16.94 -19.53 -21.78
N SER A 68 -15.86 -20.10 -22.32
CA SER A 68 -15.43 -19.91 -23.72
C SER A 68 -16.44 -20.35 -24.78
N LYS A 69 -17.37 -21.26 -24.47
CA LYS A 69 -18.37 -21.75 -25.44
C LYS A 69 -19.61 -20.86 -25.54
N ALA A 70 -19.90 -20.08 -24.50
CA ALA A 70 -21.11 -19.27 -24.39
C ALA A 70 -20.85 -17.76 -24.66
N ASN A 71 -19.58 -17.33 -24.81
CA ASN A 71 -19.18 -15.91 -24.75
C ASN A 71 -19.71 -15.21 -23.49
N GLU A 72 -19.94 -15.99 -22.43
CA GLU A 72 -20.43 -15.48 -21.17
C GLU A 72 -19.25 -15.28 -20.22
N LYS A 73 -19.30 -14.19 -19.47
CA LYS A 73 -18.22 -13.82 -18.55
C LYS A 73 -18.77 -13.30 -17.25
N LEU A 74 -18.24 -13.79 -16.13
CA LEU A 74 -18.50 -13.23 -14.82
C LEU A 74 -17.29 -12.40 -14.38
N TYR A 75 -17.54 -11.16 -13.98
CA TYR A 75 -16.56 -10.29 -13.37
C TYR A 75 -16.96 -9.97 -11.93
N ILE A 76 -15.98 -9.97 -11.03
CA ILE A 76 -16.14 -9.49 -9.67
C ILE A 76 -15.15 -8.36 -9.45
N PHE A 77 -15.66 -7.17 -9.17
CA PHE A 77 -14.88 -5.98 -8.87
C PHE A 77 -15.06 -5.54 -7.42
N LEU A 78 -14.01 -4.96 -6.86
CA LEU A 78 -13.99 -4.27 -5.59
C LEU A 78 -13.74 -2.78 -5.84
N ASP A 79 -14.73 -1.94 -5.57
CA ASP A 79 -14.57 -0.48 -5.56
C ASP A 79 -14.40 0.01 -4.12
N ARG A 80 -13.15 0.28 -3.74
CA ARG A 80 -12.83 0.80 -2.39
C ARG A 80 -13.31 2.23 -2.18
N LYS A 81 -13.46 3.04 -3.25
CA LYS A 81 -13.88 4.44 -3.12
C LYS A 81 -15.38 4.56 -2.84
N SER A 82 -16.16 3.73 -3.52
CA SER A 82 -17.62 3.68 -3.32
C SER A 82 -18.05 2.65 -2.28
N GLU A 83 -17.10 1.95 -1.65
CA GLU A 83 -17.31 0.88 -0.67
C GLU A 83 -18.27 -0.21 -1.15
N LYS A 84 -18.10 -0.63 -2.40
CA LYS A 84 -18.98 -1.59 -3.07
C LYS A 84 -18.20 -2.74 -3.68
N VAL A 85 -18.83 -3.92 -3.68
CA VAL A 85 -18.44 -5.04 -4.53
C VAL A 85 -19.43 -5.10 -5.68
N ILE A 86 -18.94 -5.18 -6.90
CA ILE A 86 -19.74 -5.17 -8.12
C ILE A 86 -19.56 -6.53 -8.80
N ALA A 87 -20.66 -7.23 -9.04
CA ALA A 87 -20.68 -8.46 -9.80
C ALA A 87 -21.32 -8.18 -11.17
N GLU A 88 -20.61 -8.43 -12.25
CA GLU A 88 -21.10 -8.25 -13.61
C GLU A 88 -21.14 -9.58 -14.34
N LEU A 89 -22.32 -9.96 -14.83
CA LEU A 89 -22.51 -11.12 -15.68
C LEU A 89 -22.76 -10.62 -17.11
N ASN A 90 -21.84 -10.89 -18.02
CA ASN A 90 -22.01 -10.63 -19.44
C ASN A 90 -22.59 -11.87 -20.10
N LYS A 91 -23.78 -11.73 -20.69
CA LYS A 91 -24.47 -12.78 -21.45
C LYS A 91 -24.88 -12.28 -22.82
N ASN A 92 -24.42 -12.95 -23.88
CA ASN A 92 -24.76 -12.61 -25.28
C ASN A 92 -24.56 -11.11 -25.62
N GLY A 93 -23.60 -10.44 -24.97
CA GLY A 93 -23.33 -9.00 -25.13
C GLY A 93 -24.20 -8.07 -24.28
N LYS A 94 -25.15 -8.59 -23.49
CA LYS A 94 -25.88 -7.85 -22.46
C LYS A 94 -25.17 -8.04 -21.11
N THR A 95 -24.81 -6.95 -20.45
CA THR A 95 -24.17 -6.99 -19.12
C THR A 95 -25.22 -6.72 -18.05
N GLU A 96 -25.36 -7.64 -17.11
CA GLU A 96 -26.17 -7.49 -15.89
C GLU A 96 -25.23 -7.21 -14.73
N THR A 97 -25.37 -6.04 -14.13
CA THR A 97 -24.48 -5.54 -13.07
C THR A 97 -25.25 -5.43 -11.77
N GLU A 98 -24.80 -6.16 -10.76
CA GLU A 98 -25.33 -6.13 -9.40
C GLU A 98 -24.26 -5.61 -8.43
N SER A 99 -24.67 -4.91 -7.36
CA SER A 99 -23.71 -4.34 -6.41
C SER A 99 -24.09 -4.54 -4.95
N PHE A 100 -23.09 -4.84 -4.14
CA PHE A 100 -23.21 -5.02 -2.69
C PHE A 100 -22.53 -3.88 -1.96
N GLN A 101 -23.21 -3.29 -0.98
CA GLN A 101 -22.60 -2.28 -0.12
C GLN A 101 -21.84 -2.95 1.02
N LEU A 102 -20.57 -2.60 1.19
CA LEU A 102 -19.72 -3.14 2.24
C LEU A 102 -19.91 -2.40 3.57
N ASN A 103 -20.28 -1.11 3.55
CA ASN A 103 -20.41 -0.23 4.72
C ASN A 103 -19.21 -0.40 5.66
N ALA A 104 -18.00 -0.26 5.10
CA ALA A 104 -16.77 -0.52 5.84
C ALA A 104 -16.30 0.78 6.51
N ALA A 105 -15.76 0.68 7.72
CA ALA A 105 -15.09 1.80 8.36
C ALA A 105 -13.77 2.09 7.63
N ALA A 106 -13.85 2.97 6.62
CA ALA A 106 -12.77 3.57 5.84
C ALA A 106 -12.19 2.75 4.65
N PRO A 107 -11.92 3.43 3.50
CA PRO A 107 -11.41 2.84 2.25
C PRO A 107 -9.95 2.31 2.32
N VAL A 108 -9.26 2.54 3.44
CA VAL A 108 -7.84 2.22 3.66
C VAL A 108 -7.68 0.93 4.49
N SER A 109 -8.77 0.34 4.96
CA SER A 109 -8.72 -0.87 5.78
C SER A 109 -8.38 -2.12 4.97
N VAL A 110 -7.69 -3.07 5.61
CA VAL A 110 -7.46 -4.41 5.07
C VAL A 110 -8.76 -5.19 5.24
N ILE A 111 -9.27 -5.76 4.16
CA ILE A 111 -10.44 -6.64 4.23
C ILE A 111 -9.93 -8.03 4.62
N ARG A 112 -10.43 -8.59 5.72
CA ARG A 112 -9.94 -9.88 6.25
C ARG A 112 -10.40 -11.02 5.35
N SER A 113 -11.69 -11.03 4.99
CA SER A 113 -12.28 -12.04 4.14
C SER A 113 -13.46 -11.50 3.32
N LEU A 114 -13.47 -11.78 2.02
CA LEU A 114 -14.67 -11.71 1.18
C LEU A 114 -15.05 -13.13 0.75
N LEU A 115 -16.27 -13.56 1.08
CA LEU A 115 -16.79 -14.85 0.63
C LEU A 115 -17.96 -14.65 -0.32
N PHE A 116 -17.88 -15.29 -1.48
CA PHE A 116 -18.90 -15.30 -2.51
C PHE A 116 -19.52 -16.70 -2.53
N ALA A 117 -20.69 -16.84 -1.91
CA ALA A 117 -21.43 -18.09 -1.85
C ALA A 117 -22.44 -18.12 -3.01
N PHE A 118 -22.30 -19.13 -3.88
CA PHE A 118 -23.15 -19.36 -5.03
C PHE A 118 -24.10 -20.51 -4.74
N ASN A 119 -25.40 -20.29 -4.94
CA ASN A 119 -26.46 -21.28 -4.77
C ASN A 119 -27.24 -21.44 -6.08
N GLN A 120 -27.41 -22.70 -6.53
CA GLN A 120 -27.98 -23.05 -7.83
C GLN A 120 -29.27 -23.91 -7.73
N LYS A 121 -29.96 -23.96 -6.57
CA LYS A 121 -31.04 -24.93 -6.31
C LYS A 121 -32.34 -24.75 -7.11
N ASN A 122 -32.62 -23.59 -7.72
CA ASN A 122 -33.95 -23.25 -8.28
C ASN A 122 -33.93 -22.69 -9.71
N SER A 123 -32.97 -23.07 -10.56
CA SER A 123 -32.76 -22.49 -11.90
C SER A 123 -32.37 -21.01 -11.93
N GLU A 124 -32.30 -20.35 -10.78
CA GLU A 124 -31.67 -19.05 -10.56
C GLU A 124 -30.33 -19.23 -9.83
N LEU A 125 -29.35 -18.38 -10.16
CA LEU A 125 -28.07 -18.32 -9.46
C LEU A 125 -28.14 -17.25 -8.37
N GLY A 126 -28.24 -17.69 -7.11
CA GLY A 126 -28.12 -16.80 -5.96
C GLY A 126 -26.66 -16.58 -5.59
N LEU A 127 -26.16 -15.35 -5.71
CA LEU A 127 -24.85 -14.94 -5.22
C LEU A 127 -24.99 -14.17 -3.90
N THR A 128 -24.50 -14.74 -2.81
CA THR A 128 -24.46 -14.12 -1.49
C THR A 128 -23.05 -13.64 -1.16
N LEU A 129 -22.92 -12.37 -0.77
CA LEU A 129 -21.65 -11.80 -0.31
C LEU A 129 -21.58 -11.78 1.22
N TYR A 130 -20.48 -12.31 1.75
CA TYR A 130 -20.06 -12.11 3.14
C TYR A 130 -18.79 -11.27 3.16
N HIS A 131 -18.80 -10.21 3.98
CA HIS A 131 -17.63 -9.36 4.22
C HIS A 131 -17.29 -9.42 5.69
N ASP A 132 -16.06 -9.86 6.00
CA ASP A 132 -15.58 -10.09 7.35
C ASP A 132 -16.62 -10.83 8.18
N CYS A 133 -17.09 -11.96 7.65
CA CYS A 133 -18.04 -12.87 8.29
C CYS A 133 -19.49 -12.35 8.43
N VAL A 134 -19.78 -11.13 7.96
CA VAL A 134 -21.13 -10.55 7.99
C VAL A 134 -21.78 -10.64 6.60
N LYS A 135 -22.98 -11.22 6.53
CA LYS A 135 -23.78 -11.26 5.30
C LYS A 135 -24.16 -9.83 4.86
N LYS A 136 -23.79 -9.44 3.64
CA LYS A 136 -24.09 -8.11 3.08
C LYS A 136 -25.32 -8.10 2.18
N GLY A 137 -25.64 -9.23 1.56
CA GLY A 137 -26.82 -9.36 0.72
C GLY A 137 -26.74 -10.57 -0.20
N THR A 138 -27.84 -10.84 -0.90
CA THR A 138 -27.96 -11.88 -1.91
C THR A 138 -28.56 -11.27 -3.16
N VAL A 139 -27.90 -11.45 -4.30
CA VAL A 139 -28.40 -11.06 -5.63
C VAL A 139 -28.71 -12.32 -6.40
N HIS A 140 -29.71 -12.26 -7.28
CA HIS A 140 -30.16 -13.41 -8.05
C HIS A 140 -29.96 -13.11 -9.54
N PHE A 141 -29.29 -14.01 -10.23
CA PHE A 141 -29.22 -14.00 -11.69
C PHE A 141 -30.25 -14.99 -12.25
N PRO A 142 -30.87 -14.67 -13.39
CA PRO A 142 -32.01 -15.41 -13.93
C PRO A 142 -31.68 -16.84 -14.41
N GLU A 143 -30.40 -17.22 -14.47
CA GLU A 143 -29.95 -18.54 -14.90
C GLU A 143 -28.78 -19.07 -14.04
N THR A 144 -28.69 -20.39 -13.92
CA THR A 144 -27.60 -21.08 -13.21
C THR A 144 -26.37 -21.30 -14.09
N PHE A 145 -25.19 -21.44 -13.49
CA PHE A 145 -24.00 -21.82 -14.25
C PHE A 145 -24.15 -23.21 -14.88
N LYS A 146 -24.93 -24.12 -14.27
CA LYS A 146 -25.29 -25.41 -14.88
C LYS A 146 -26.00 -25.28 -16.22
N ALA A 147 -26.78 -24.21 -16.44
CA ALA A 147 -27.44 -23.94 -17.72
C ALA A 147 -26.49 -23.30 -18.74
N ILE A 148 -25.46 -22.60 -18.26
CA ILE A 148 -24.51 -21.81 -19.07
C ILE A 148 -23.31 -22.65 -19.54
N VAL A 149 -22.97 -23.72 -18.82
CA VAL A 149 -21.66 -24.37 -18.94
C VAL A 149 -21.76 -25.75 -19.58
N ASP A 150 -21.25 -25.85 -20.81
CA ASP A 150 -20.69 -27.09 -21.33
C ASP A 150 -19.22 -27.11 -20.87
N HIS A 151 -18.90 -27.93 -19.86
CA HIS A 151 -17.69 -27.92 -19.02
C HIS A 151 -16.34 -28.08 -19.76
N ALA A 152 -16.30 -27.96 -21.08
CA ALA A 152 -15.13 -28.16 -21.92
C ALA A 152 -14.06 -27.08 -21.72
N HIS A 153 -14.43 -25.80 -21.58
CA HIS A 153 -13.48 -24.67 -21.52
C HIS A 153 -13.92 -23.55 -20.57
N LEU A 154 -13.45 -23.62 -19.31
CA LEU A 154 -13.53 -22.55 -18.32
C LEU A 154 -12.13 -21.99 -18.10
N GLU A 155 -11.97 -20.67 -18.22
CA GLU A 155 -10.75 -19.96 -17.85
C GLU A 155 -11.03 -19.02 -16.68
N ALA A 156 -10.25 -19.15 -15.61
CA ALA A 156 -10.34 -18.28 -14.44
C ALA A 156 -9.11 -17.36 -14.39
N PHE A 157 -9.35 -16.06 -14.19
CA PHE A 157 -8.32 -15.07 -13.97
C PHE A 157 -8.54 -14.41 -12.61
N ARG A 158 -7.48 -14.30 -11.81
CA ARG A 158 -7.56 -13.65 -10.49
C ARG A 158 -6.40 -12.70 -10.23
N GLU A 159 -6.57 -11.82 -9.27
CA GLU A 159 -5.46 -11.00 -8.75
C GLU A 159 -4.49 -11.87 -7.93
N LYS A 160 -3.22 -11.93 -8.36
CA LYS A 160 -2.21 -12.85 -7.81
C LYS A 160 -1.88 -12.65 -6.33
N HIS A 161 -2.12 -11.45 -5.80
CA HIS A 161 -1.69 -11.07 -4.45
C HIS A 161 -2.68 -11.49 -3.36
N TYR A 162 -3.90 -11.89 -3.73
CA TYR A 162 -4.93 -12.29 -2.80
C TYR A 162 -5.04 -13.81 -2.78
N LEU A 163 -5.11 -14.38 -1.58
CA LEU A 163 -5.31 -15.82 -1.41
C LEU A 163 -6.76 -16.15 -1.78
N THR A 164 -6.94 -17.09 -2.70
CA THR A 164 -8.25 -17.52 -3.18
C THR A 164 -8.43 -19.01 -2.89
N GLU A 165 -9.52 -19.36 -2.22
CA GLU A 165 -9.89 -20.75 -1.92
C GLU A 165 -11.32 -21.02 -2.42
N VAL A 166 -11.55 -22.23 -2.92
CA VAL A 166 -12.88 -22.67 -3.39
C VAL A 166 -13.33 -23.83 -2.54
N TYR A 167 -14.50 -23.70 -1.94
CA TYR A 167 -15.12 -24.71 -1.10
C TYR A 167 -16.40 -25.22 -1.76
N TYR A 168 -16.47 -26.52 -2.01
CA TYR A 168 -17.63 -27.17 -2.64
C TYR A 168 -17.99 -28.52 -1.99
N LYS A 169 -17.24 -28.94 -0.96
CA LYS A 169 -17.45 -30.17 -0.20
C LYS A 169 -17.81 -29.94 1.27
N ASP A 170 -17.67 -28.70 1.73
CA ASP A 170 -17.88 -28.30 3.11
C ASP A 170 -19.22 -27.57 3.22
N ASP A 171 -19.91 -27.70 4.36
CA ASP A 171 -21.10 -26.91 4.66
C ASP A 171 -20.75 -25.43 4.91
N LEU A 172 -21.67 -24.51 4.61
CA LEU A 172 -21.45 -23.07 4.74
C LEU A 172 -21.00 -22.68 6.15
N THR A 173 -21.56 -23.34 7.17
CA THR A 173 -21.16 -23.16 8.57
C THR A 173 -19.69 -23.50 8.76
N GLY A 174 -19.25 -24.69 8.34
CA GLY A 174 -17.86 -25.12 8.43
C GLY A 174 -16.89 -24.28 7.59
N ILE A 175 -17.35 -23.72 6.46
CA ILE A 175 -16.57 -22.78 5.65
C ILE A 175 -16.34 -21.47 6.43
N LEU A 176 -17.38 -20.95 7.09
CA LEU A 176 -17.27 -19.77 7.94
C LEU A 176 -16.31 -20.03 9.11
N GLU A 177 -16.38 -21.19 9.77
CA GLU A 177 -15.43 -21.57 10.83
C GLU A 177 -13.98 -21.59 10.34
N LYS A 178 -13.72 -22.22 9.19
CA LYS A 178 -12.39 -22.26 8.54
C LYS A 178 -11.87 -20.89 8.10
N ASN A 179 -12.76 -19.91 7.96
CA ASN A 179 -12.44 -18.51 7.66
C ASN A 179 -12.40 -17.62 8.93
N ASN A 180 -12.35 -18.22 10.13
CA ASN A 180 -12.34 -17.56 11.44
C ASN A 180 -13.57 -16.68 11.72
N CYS A 181 -14.75 -17.14 11.31
CA CYS A 181 -16.01 -16.41 11.42
C CYS A 181 -16.92 -16.80 12.59
N LEU A 182 -16.43 -17.54 13.59
CA LEU A 182 -17.23 -17.88 14.77
C LEU A 182 -17.29 -16.72 15.78
N ASP A 183 -18.51 -16.49 16.24
CA ASP A 183 -19.04 -15.31 16.90
C ASP A 183 -18.61 -15.20 18.39
N GLU A 184 -18.10 -14.02 18.79
CA GLU A 184 -18.10 -13.58 20.19
C GLU A 184 -19.53 -13.19 20.56
N GLY A 185 -20.41 -14.13 20.90
CA GLY A 185 -21.77 -13.73 21.25
C GLY A 185 -22.79 -14.82 21.55
N MET A 186 -22.67 -15.53 22.67
CA MET A 186 -23.83 -16.14 23.33
C MET A 186 -23.82 -15.90 24.85
N GLN A 187 -24.12 -14.66 25.27
CA GLN A 187 -24.77 -14.43 26.56
C GLN A 187 -26.27 -14.64 26.38
N SER A 188 -26.72 -15.88 26.57
CA SER A 188 -28.15 -16.17 26.71
C SER A 188 -28.61 -15.76 28.12
N GLN A 189 -29.34 -14.65 28.19
CA GLN A 189 -30.18 -14.30 29.32
C GLN A 189 -31.36 -15.27 29.42
N GLN A 190 -31.59 -15.83 30.60
CA GLN A 190 -32.91 -16.29 31.07
C GLN A 190 -33.08 -16.01 32.58
N PRO A 191 -34.32 -15.89 33.08
CA PRO A 191 -34.70 -14.86 34.06
C PRO A 191 -34.99 -15.37 35.49
N TYR A 192 -34.85 -14.45 36.45
CA TYR A 192 -35.45 -14.33 37.80
C TYR A 192 -35.66 -15.56 38.70
N SER A 193 -35.06 -15.51 39.89
CA SER A 193 -35.81 -15.66 41.15
C SER A 193 -35.12 -14.89 42.28
N ASN A 194 -35.91 -14.05 42.96
CA ASN A 194 -35.55 -13.36 44.21
C ASN A 194 -35.80 -14.31 45.38
N ASP A 195 -34.83 -14.47 46.28
CA ASP A 195 -35.07 -14.49 47.73
C ASP A 195 -33.73 -14.31 48.51
N PRO A 196 -33.71 -13.56 49.63
CA PRO A 196 -32.52 -13.38 50.48
C PRO A 196 -32.48 -14.43 51.60
N PRO A 197 -31.30 -14.74 52.18
CA PRO A 197 -31.04 -14.20 53.52
C PRO A 197 -29.56 -13.94 53.88
N ASN A 198 -29.39 -12.88 54.69
CA ASN A 198 -28.68 -12.85 55.98
C ASN A 198 -27.35 -13.63 56.15
N ARG A 199 -26.30 -12.88 56.55
CA ARG A 199 -25.23 -13.19 57.55
C ARG A 199 -25.05 -14.68 57.87
N ARG A 200 -23.85 -15.26 57.79
CA ARG A 200 -22.68 -15.00 58.65
C ARG A 200 -21.62 -16.03 58.22
N GLY A 201 -20.33 -15.69 58.35
CA GLY A 201 -19.22 -16.39 57.69
C GLY A 201 -19.21 -17.90 57.86
N ASP A 202 -18.98 -18.56 56.73
CA ASP A 202 -18.05 -19.67 56.55
C ASP A 202 -17.54 -19.55 55.10
N ILE A 203 -16.23 -19.64 54.92
CA ILE A 203 -15.60 -19.70 53.60
C ILE A 203 -15.80 -21.13 53.09
N PRO A 204 -16.52 -21.37 51.97
CA PRO A 204 -16.36 -22.62 51.25
C PRO A 204 -15.14 -22.46 50.34
N VAL A 205 -14.11 -23.25 50.64
CA VAL A 205 -13.06 -23.59 49.69
C VAL A 205 -13.74 -24.33 48.53
N PHE A 206 -14.01 -23.63 47.43
CA PHE A 206 -14.12 -24.27 46.12
C PHE A 206 -12.76 -24.11 45.42
N ILE A 207 -11.95 -25.14 45.62
CA ILE A 207 -10.87 -25.48 44.69
C ILE A 207 -11.58 -26.07 43.47
N ASP A 208 -11.73 -25.27 42.40
CA ASP A 208 -11.75 -25.80 41.03
C ASP A 208 -10.42 -25.42 40.39
N CYS A 209 -9.41 -26.19 40.75
CA CYS A 209 -8.14 -26.26 40.03
C CYS A 209 -8.32 -27.13 38.78
N ASP A 210 -9.01 -26.62 37.76
CA ASP A 210 -9.03 -27.24 36.42
C ASP A 210 -9.02 -26.21 35.28
N ASP A 211 -9.40 -24.95 35.53
CA ASP A 211 -9.50 -23.95 34.46
C ASP A 211 -8.16 -23.34 34.03
N ARG A 212 -7.17 -23.22 34.92
CA ARG A 212 -5.85 -22.67 34.54
C ARG A 212 -5.04 -23.64 33.69
N ASP A 213 -5.03 -24.92 34.02
CA ASP A 213 -4.30 -25.94 33.27
C ASP A 213 -5.02 -26.25 31.95
N SER A 214 -6.36 -26.17 31.92
CA SER A 214 -7.16 -26.22 30.69
C SER A 214 -6.90 -25.01 29.79
N MET A 215 -6.83 -23.77 30.32
CA MET A 215 -6.46 -22.59 29.53
C MET A 215 -5.01 -22.66 29.04
N LEU A 216 -4.07 -23.10 29.87
CA LEU A 216 -2.66 -23.23 29.50
C LEU A 216 -2.48 -24.33 28.43
N ALA A 217 -3.16 -25.45 28.58
CA ALA A 217 -3.15 -26.53 27.58
C ALA A 217 -3.79 -26.08 26.26
N LYS A 218 -4.92 -25.35 26.32
CA LYS A 218 -5.57 -24.79 25.12
C LYS A 218 -4.66 -23.78 24.41
N THR A 219 -4.05 -22.85 25.16
CA THR A 219 -3.13 -21.86 24.59
C THR A 219 -1.85 -22.47 24.03
N ILE A 220 -1.27 -23.47 24.71
CA ILE A 220 -0.12 -24.22 24.20
C ILE A 220 -0.48 -25.00 22.93
N ASN A 221 -1.65 -25.65 22.89
CA ASN A 221 -2.13 -26.35 21.69
C ASN A 221 -2.35 -25.39 20.52
N SER A 222 -2.95 -24.20 20.76
CA SER A 222 -3.11 -23.16 19.75
C SER A 222 -1.76 -22.60 19.27
N LEU A 223 -0.78 -22.43 20.17
CA LEU A 223 0.57 -21.99 19.80
C LEU A 223 1.29 -23.07 18.96
N ILE A 224 1.15 -24.34 19.32
CA ILE A 224 1.71 -25.47 18.56
C ILE A 224 1.09 -25.53 17.16
N GLU A 225 -0.21 -25.28 17.05
CA GLU A 225 -0.92 -25.21 15.77
C GLU A 225 -0.42 -24.03 14.92
N LEU A 226 -0.27 -22.85 15.51
CA LEU A 226 0.35 -21.68 14.87
C LEU A 226 1.79 -21.93 14.41
N ILE A 227 2.60 -22.61 15.23
CA ILE A 227 3.99 -22.94 14.87
C ILE A 227 4.02 -23.96 13.73
N LYS A 228 3.11 -24.94 13.71
CA LYS A 228 2.98 -25.88 12.60
C LYS A 228 2.60 -25.17 11.31
N LEU A 229 1.67 -24.21 11.37
CA LEU A 229 1.27 -23.38 10.24
C LEU A 229 2.44 -22.51 9.74
N LEU A 230 3.15 -21.80 10.63
CA LEU A 230 4.32 -21.01 10.24
C LEU A 230 5.45 -21.87 9.65
N ARG A 231 5.66 -23.08 10.17
CA ARG A 231 6.65 -24.01 9.62
C ARG A 231 6.25 -24.48 8.21
N GLN A 232 4.95 -24.70 7.99
CA GLN A 232 4.40 -25.05 6.68
C GLN A 232 4.53 -23.88 5.70
N ASP A 233 4.27 -22.66 6.13
CA ASP A 233 4.47 -21.43 5.34
C ASP A 233 5.94 -21.21 4.99
N ILE A 234 6.87 -21.44 5.93
CA ILE A 234 8.31 -21.33 5.67
C ILE A 234 8.75 -22.40 4.67
N GLU A 235 8.29 -23.64 4.80
CA GLU A 235 8.62 -24.69 3.82
C GLU A 235 7.99 -24.41 2.45
N TYR A 236 6.79 -23.82 2.41
CA TYR A 236 6.14 -23.35 1.19
C TYR A 236 6.92 -22.21 0.53
N GLN A 237 7.26 -21.15 1.28
CA GLN A 237 8.10 -20.05 0.80
C GLN A 237 9.49 -20.53 0.38
N ARG A 238 10.07 -21.49 1.09
CA ARG A 238 11.34 -22.13 0.70
C ARG A 238 11.18 -22.97 -0.57
N GLY A 239 10.00 -23.52 -0.81
CA GLY A 239 9.58 -24.20 -2.03
C GLY A 239 9.43 -23.22 -3.19
N GLU A 240 8.74 -22.11 -3.01
CA GLU A 240 8.62 -21.02 -3.98
C GLU A 240 9.97 -20.41 -4.31
N ILE A 241 10.82 -20.14 -3.31
CA ILE A 241 12.18 -19.63 -3.53
C ILE A 241 12.99 -20.66 -4.32
N ARG A 242 12.89 -21.97 -4.01
CA ARG A 242 13.54 -23.03 -4.78
C ARG A 242 12.98 -23.16 -6.20
N PHE A 243 11.68 -23.00 -6.37
CA PHE A 243 11.01 -23.07 -7.66
C PHE A 243 11.35 -21.84 -8.51
N LEU A 244 11.29 -20.63 -7.97
CA LEU A 244 11.73 -19.40 -8.60
C LEU A 244 13.21 -19.47 -8.96
N ARG A 245 14.06 -19.97 -8.05
CA ARG A 245 15.48 -20.21 -8.35
C ARG A 245 15.65 -21.21 -9.48
N SER A 246 14.89 -22.30 -9.48
CA SER A 246 14.94 -23.31 -10.53
C SER A 246 14.35 -22.84 -11.86
N LEU A 247 13.38 -21.93 -11.82
CA LEU A 247 12.80 -21.25 -12.98
C LEU A 247 13.79 -20.23 -13.53
N LEU A 248 14.54 -19.53 -12.68
CA LEU A 248 15.67 -18.66 -13.07
C LEU A 248 16.81 -19.49 -13.67
N GLU A 249 17.13 -20.64 -13.08
CA GLU A 249 18.15 -21.57 -13.57
C GLU A 249 17.74 -22.29 -14.88
N ARG A 250 16.43 -22.45 -15.14
CA ARG A 250 15.85 -23.04 -16.36
C ARG A 250 15.23 -22.01 -17.32
N CYS A 251 15.39 -20.72 -17.04
CA CYS A 251 14.90 -19.69 -17.94
C CYS A 251 15.86 -19.61 -19.13
N ASP A 252 15.36 -19.86 -20.34
CA ASP A 252 16.15 -19.70 -21.58
C ASP A 252 16.63 -18.25 -21.79
N ILE A 253 16.03 -17.27 -21.10
CA ILE A 253 16.50 -15.88 -21.04
C ILE A 253 17.83 -15.78 -20.28
N CYS A 254 18.07 -16.66 -19.29
CA CYS A 254 19.35 -16.81 -18.60
C CYS A 254 20.28 -17.83 -19.28
N ALA A 255 19.77 -18.75 -20.12
CA ALA A 255 20.60 -19.58 -21.00
C ALA A 255 21.29 -18.77 -22.11
N ILE A 256 20.70 -17.63 -22.50
CA ILE A 256 21.37 -16.59 -23.31
C ILE A 256 22.47 -15.85 -22.50
N GLY A 257 22.51 -16.05 -21.18
CA GLY A 257 23.43 -15.42 -20.22
C GLY A 257 24.49 -16.37 -19.63
N GLY A 258 24.89 -17.43 -20.35
CA GLY A 258 25.73 -18.49 -19.79
C GLY A 258 26.76 -19.12 -20.73
N GLY A 259 27.35 -18.37 -21.66
CA GLY A 259 28.60 -18.75 -22.33
C GLY A 259 28.52 -18.94 -23.85
N ALA A 260 29.19 -18.04 -24.58
CA ALA A 260 29.61 -18.13 -25.99
C ALA A 260 28.59 -17.79 -27.09
N SER A 261 28.04 -16.56 -27.06
CA SER A 261 28.27 -15.60 -28.15
C SER A 261 28.02 -14.19 -27.63
N GLN A 262 29.09 -13.54 -27.18
CA GLN A 262 29.04 -12.13 -26.85
C GLN A 262 28.85 -11.32 -28.13
N VAL A 263 27.61 -10.95 -28.45
CA VAL A 263 27.41 -9.63 -29.05
C VAL A 263 27.62 -8.66 -27.90
N ARG A 264 28.88 -8.23 -27.70
CA ARG A 264 29.19 -7.09 -26.83
C ARG A 264 28.27 -5.96 -27.28
N SER A 265 27.29 -5.60 -26.46
CA SER A 265 26.39 -4.48 -26.72
C SER A 265 27.20 -3.20 -26.59
N GLY A 266 28.02 -2.92 -27.61
CA GLY A 266 28.83 -1.72 -27.68
C GLY A 266 27.99 -0.50 -28.04
N CYS A 267 28.64 0.63 -28.22
CA CYS A 267 28.01 1.89 -28.64
C CYS A 267 27.25 1.80 -29.96
N GLN A 268 27.50 0.75 -30.75
CA GLN A 268 26.85 0.48 -32.04
C GLN A 268 25.65 -0.48 -31.93
N SER A 269 25.25 -0.90 -30.72
CA SER A 269 24.07 -1.72 -30.54
C SER A 269 22.80 -0.97 -30.93
N HIS A 270 21.78 -1.69 -31.41
CA HIS A 270 20.48 -1.13 -31.71
C HIS A 270 19.43 -1.81 -30.81
N PRO A 271 18.74 -1.06 -29.92
CA PRO A 271 18.85 0.39 -29.69
C PRO A 271 20.20 0.83 -29.08
N PRO A 272 20.66 2.07 -29.36
CA PRO A 272 21.90 2.60 -28.78
C PRO A 272 21.80 2.70 -27.26
N PRO A 273 22.89 2.39 -26.52
CA PRO A 273 22.84 2.26 -25.06
C PRO A 273 22.85 3.61 -24.33
N CYS A 274 23.24 4.69 -25.00
CA CYS A 274 23.32 6.05 -24.46
C CYS A 274 22.25 6.96 -25.06
N PHE A 275 21.93 8.03 -24.35
CA PHE A 275 20.99 9.03 -24.82
C PHE A 275 21.49 9.73 -26.10
N HIS A 276 20.56 10.14 -26.97
CA HIS A 276 20.91 10.76 -28.24
C HIS A 276 21.78 12.02 -28.04
N GLY A 277 22.96 12.03 -28.68
CA GLY A 277 23.93 13.12 -28.57
C GLY A 277 24.90 13.02 -27.37
N VAL A 278 24.82 11.95 -26.57
CA VAL A 278 25.81 11.64 -25.53
C VAL A 278 26.97 10.85 -26.13
N GLU A 279 28.20 11.22 -25.76
CA GLU A 279 29.39 10.45 -26.14
C GLU A 279 29.34 9.05 -25.52
N CYS A 280 29.47 8.03 -26.36
CA CYS A 280 29.49 6.64 -25.92
C CYS A 280 30.90 6.06 -26.12
N ARG A 281 31.42 5.39 -25.10
CA ARG A 281 32.72 4.71 -25.13
C ARG A 281 32.57 3.24 -24.77
N ASP A 282 33.09 2.37 -25.63
CA ASP A 282 33.15 0.95 -25.35
C ASP A 282 34.25 0.65 -24.32
N THR A 283 33.89 -0.04 -23.23
CA THR A 283 34.83 -0.51 -22.21
C THR A 283 34.71 -2.02 -22.01
N VAL A 284 35.71 -2.62 -21.35
CA VAL A 284 35.71 -4.06 -21.03
C VAL A 284 34.51 -4.49 -20.20
N ASP A 285 33.94 -3.58 -19.40
CA ASP A 285 32.76 -3.80 -18.57
C ASP A 285 31.43 -3.41 -19.27
N GLY A 286 31.48 -3.00 -20.55
CA GLY A 286 30.32 -2.59 -21.35
C GLY A 286 30.39 -1.14 -21.85
N PRO A 287 29.33 -0.63 -22.51
CA PRO A 287 29.31 0.74 -23.04
C PRO A 287 29.16 1.73 -21.87
N GLN A 288 30.07 2.69 -21.77
CA GLN A 288 30.01 3.79 -20.82
C GLN A 288 29.51 5.05 -21.54
N CYS A 289 28.48 5.66 -20.98
CA CYS A 289 27.91 6.90 -21.50
C CYS A 289 28.54 8.10 -20.80
N GLY A 290 28.84 9.13 -21.58
CA GLY A 290 29.33 10.42 -21.10
C GLY A 290 28.23 11.25 -20.43
N ARG A 291 28.50 12.55 -20.27
CA ARG A 291 27.55 13.49 -19.66
C ARG A 291 26.40 13.80 -20.62
N CYS A 292 25.24 14.15 -20.06
CA CYS A 292 24.09 14.59 -20.84
C CYS A 292 24.40 15.89 -21.62
N PRO A 293 23.71 16.13 -22.76
CA PRO A 293 23.87 17.37 -23.53
C PRO A 293 23.42 18.60 -22.73
N ARG A 294 23.77 19.80 -23.21
CA ARG A 294 23.37 21.08 -22.59
C ARG A 294 21.86 21.18 -22.39
N GLY A 295 21.43 21.60 -21.20
CA GLY A 295 20.02 21.68 -20.79
C GLY A 295 19.39 20.34 -20.41
N TYR A 296 20.18 19.27 -20.28
CA TYR A 296 19.72 17.96 -19.82
C TYR A 296 20.53 17.47 -18.62
N VAL A 297 19.87 16.67 -17.78
CA VAL A 297 20.44 16.08 -16.57
C VAL A 297 20.13 14.58 -16.54
N GLY A 298 21.08 13.77 -16.07
CA GLY A 298 20.90 12.34 -15.97
C GLY A 298 22.22 11.57 -15.86
N ASP A 299 22.14 10.26 -16.08
CA ASP A 299 23.25 9.30 -16.02
C ASP A 299 23.91 9.03 -17.39
N GLY A 300 23.57 9.83 -18.41
CA GLY A 300 24.05 9.66 -19.79
C GLY A 300 23.31 8.59 -20.60
N ARG A 301 22.58 7.68 -19.93
CA ARG A 301 21.67 6.70 -20.56
C ARG A 301 20.26 7.24 -20.66
N THR A 302 19.81 7.89 -19.58
CA THR A 302 18.52 8.54 -19.45
C THR A 302 18.76 10.01 -19.11
N CYS A 303 18.59 10.89 -20.10
CA CYS A 303 18.71 12.33 -19.92
C CYS A 303 17.32 12.98 -19.97
N LYS A 304 17.00 13.83 -18.99
CA LYS A 304 15.76 14.62 -18.92
C LYS A 304 16.08 16.12 -18.96
N PRO A 305 15.20 16.99 -19.47
CA PRO A 305 15.42 18.44 -19.44
C PRO A 305 15.66 18.94 -18.01
N GLY A 306 16.70 19.75 -17.80
CA GLY A 306 17.05 20.29 -16.49
C GLY A 306 18.28 21.19 -16.51
N ILE A 307 18.50 21.92 -15.41
CA ILE A 307 19.58 22.90 -15.25
C ILE A 307 20.81 22.21 -14.68
N THR A 308 21.98 22.53 -15.23
CA THR A 308 23.29 22.04 -14.77
C THR A 308 24.15 23.19 -14.23
N CYS A 309 25.29 22.87 -13.63
CA CYS A 309 26.26 23.85 -13.15
C CYS A 309 26.88 24.71 -14.26
N GLU A 310 26.81 24.29 -15.53
CA GLU A 310 27.29 25.08 -16.67
C GLU A 310 26.51 26.40 -16.83
N GLU A 311 25.23 26.41 -16.44
CA GLU A 311 24.37 27.60 -16.47
C GLU A 311 24.62 28.55 -15.28
N GLN A 312 25.59 28.23 -14.40
CA GLN A 312 25.93 29.00 -13.20
C GLN A 312 24.71 29.36 -12.31
N PRO A 313 23.89 28.37 -11.88
CA PRO A 313 22.69 28.62 -11.07
C PRO A 313 23.00 28.96 -9.60
N CYS A 314 24.26 28.80 -9.14
CA CYS A 314 24.66 29.06 -7.76
C CYS A 314 25.18 30.48 -7.58
N TYR A 315 25.12 30.99 -6.34
CA TYR A 315 25.63 32.31 -6.00
C TYR A 315 27.13 32.44 -6.32
N PRO A 316 27.62 33.60 -6.80
CA PRO A 316 29.04 33.80 -7.11
C PRO A 316 29.96 33.40 -5.96
N GLY A 317 30.93 32.52 -6.24
CA GLY A 317 31.86 31.98 -5.24
C GLY A 317 31.35 30.76 -4.47
N VAL A 318 30.11 30.30 -4.68
CA VAL A 318 29.60 29.02 -4.19
C VAL A 318 29.98 27.89 -5.15
N ARG A 319 30.49 26.78 -4.60
CA ARG A 319 30.78 25.58 -5.40
C ARG A 319 29.48 24.93 -5.88
N CYS A 320 29.37 24.68 -7.18
CA CYS A 320 28.26 23.95 -7.79
C CYS A 320 28.66 22.50 -8.09
N TYR A 321 27.74 21.56 -7.87
CA TYR A 321 27.90 20.14 -8.16
C TYR A 321 26.78 19.63 -9.08
N ASP A 322 27.14 18.99 -10.18
CA ASP A 322 26.17 18.31 -11.04
C ASP A 322 25.77 16.96 -10.43
N THR A 323 24.47 16.67 -10.40
CA THR A 323 23.91 15.41 -9.91
C THR A 323 22.94 14.84 -10.95
N VAL A 324 22.57 13.56 -10.82
CA VAL A 324 21.62 12.88 -11.73
C VAL A 324 20.23 13.53 -11.71
N GLU A 325 19.87 14.22 -10.62
CA GLU A 325 18.58 14.90 -10.44
C GLU A 325 18.61 16.40 -10.77
N GLY A 326 19.79 17.02 -10.88
CA GLY A 326 19.94 18.45 -11.17
C GLY A 326 21.28 19.01 -10.70
N PHE A 327 21.40 20.33 -10.67
CA PHE A 327 22.50 21.01 -9.98
C PHE A 327 22.28 21.03 -8.47
N ARG A 328 23.36 21.06 -7.70
CA ARG A 328 23.36 21.28 -6.25
C ARG A 328 24.39 22.34 -5.87
N CYS A 329 23.93 23.38 -5.19
CA CYS A 329 24.82 24.42 -4.66
C CYS A 329 25.38 24.03 -3.29
N GLY A 330 26.65 24.37 -3.06
CA GLY A 330 27.31 24.28 -1.77
C GLY A 330 26.84 25.36 -0.78
N PRO A 331 27.45 25.39 0.42
CA PRO A 331 27.14 26.43 1.40
C PRO A 331 27.57 27.82 0.91
N CYS A 332 26.86 28.85 1.38
CA CYS A 332 27.19 30.23 1.10
C CYS A 332 28.61 30.61 1.60
N PRO A 333 29.30 31.57 0.94
CA PRO A 333 30.62 32.01 1.36
C PRO A 333 30.61 32.60 2.78
N SER A 334 31.78 32.62 3.43
CA SER A 334 31.96 33.16 4.79
C SER A 334 31.36 34.57 4.93
N GLY A 335 30.58 34.78 6.00
CA GLY A 335 29.88 36.06 6.25
C GLY A 335 28.51 36.18 5.58
N THR A 336 28.07 35.17 4.83
CA THR A 336 26.73 35.11 4.23
C THR A 336 25.98 33.85 4.67
N THR A 337 24.65 33.88 4.58
CA THR A 337 23.73 32.79 4.92
C THR A 337 22.68 32.65 3.81
N GLY A 338 22.18 31.43 3.58
CA GLY A 338 21.25 31.16 2.49
C GLY A 338 21.27 29.71 1.99
N ASP A 339 20.60 29.47 0.87
CA ASP A 339 20.42 28.16 0.23
C ASP A 339 21.53 27.81 -0.79
N GLY A 340 22.58 28.63 -0.89
CA GLY A 340 23.68 28.48 -1.85
C GLY A 340 23.36 28.98 -3.27
N GLN A 341 22.08 29.12 -3.62
CA GLN A 341 21.63 29.82 -4.83
C GLN A 341 21.48 31.32 -4.56
N ARG A 342 20.93 31.66 -3.40
CA ARG A 342 20.74 33.03 -2.90
C ARG A 342 21.41 33.14 -1.54
N CYS A 343 22.53 33.85 -1.53
CA CYS A 343 23.27 34.15 -0.31
C CYS A 343 23.05 35.62 0.07
N ARG A 344 22.70 35.87 1.34
CA ARG A 344 22.56 37.21 1.93
C ARG A 344 23.59 37.41 3.04
N PRO A 345 24.03 38.64 3.35
CA PRO A 345 24.88 38.89 4.50
C PRO A 345 24.27 38.32 5.78
N ARG A 346 25.11 37.70 6.60
CA ARG A 346 24.68 37.14 7.88
C ARG A 346 24.50 38.29 8.88
N GLY A 347 23.28 38.52 9.34
CA GLY A 347 23.00 39.51 10.39
C GLY A 347 23.72 39.14 11.68
N GLY A 348 24.31 40.11 12.38
CA GLY A 348 25.00 39.86 13.63
C GLY A 348 24.06 39.35 14.74
N CYS A 349 22.75 39.65 14.65
CA CYS A 349 21.75 39.21 15.62
C CYS A 349 21.31 37.74 15.46
N GLU A 350 21.65 37.07 14.36
CA GLU A 350 21.18 35.70 14.06
C GLU A 350 21.74 34.63 15.03
N ARG A 351 22.82 34.95 15.76
CA ARG A 351 23.41 34.09 16.80
C ARG A 351 22.97 34.45 18.23
N ASN A 352 22.00 35.35 18.40
CA ASN A 352 21.59 35.91 19.68
C ASN A 352 22.78 36.35 20.56
N PRO A 353 23.64 37.27 20.08
CA PRO A 353 24.82 37.72 20.84
C PRO A 353 24.47 38.60 22.06
N CYS A 354 23.23 39.09 22.17
CA CYS A 354 22.76 39.92 23.27
C CYS A 354 22.22 39.09 24.44
N TYR A 355 22.19 39.69 25.62
CA TYR A 355 21.65 39.05 26.82
C TYR A 355 20.18 38.63 26.59
N PRO A 356 19.71 37.47 27.11
CA PRO A 356 18.32 37.05 26.96
C PRO A 356 17.33 38.14 27.43
N GLY A 357 16.52 38.66 26.50
CA GLY A 357 15.58 39.75 26.75
C GLY A 357 16.09 41.16 26.40
N ALA A 358 17.35 41.33 25.98
CA ALA A 358 17.85 42.57 25.41
C ALA A 358 17.52 42.66 23.90
N TYR A 359 17.17 43.86 23.44
CA TYR A 359 16.91 44.12 22.01
C TYR A 359 18.20 43.98 21.19
N CYS A 360 18.14 43.34 20.02
CA CYS A 360 19.27 43.21 19.11
C CYS A 360 18.94 43.87 17.77
N GLU A 361 19.85 44.69 17.28
CA GLU A 361 19.76 45.38 15.98
C GLU A 361 20.96 44.99 15.10
N ASP A 362 20.71 44.60 13.85
CA ASP A 362 21.77 44.33 12.89
C ASP A 362 22.43 45.64 12.44
N THR A 363 23.76 45.68 12.40
CA THR A 363 24.53 46.86 11.99
C THR A 363 25.42 46.55 10.78
N GLU A 364 25.72 47.54 9.94
CA GLU A 364 26.58 47.36 8.76
C GLU A 364 28.08 47.33 9.10
N GLN A 365 28.46 47.80 10.29
CA GLN A 365 29.84 47.85 10.76
C GLN A 365 30.15 46.68 11.71
N PRO A 366 31.34 46.06 11.63
CA PRO A 366 31.78 45.06 12.61
C PRO A 366 31.59 45.57 14.05
N PRO A 367 30.94 44.82 14.95
CA PRO A 367 30.69 43.37 14.92
C PRO A 367 29.38 42.91 14.23
N TYR A 368 28.75 43.76 13.40
CA TYR A 368 27.50 43.51 12.65
C TYR A 368 26.23 43.37 13.49
N TYR A 369 26.31 43.66 14.78
CA TYR A 369 25.17 43.79 15.68
C TYR A 369 25.39 44.90 16.70
N ARG A 370 24.28 45.39 17.24
CA ARG A 370 24.22 46.27 18.41
C ARG A 370 23.19 45.70 19.38
N CYS A 371 23.59 45.54 20.64
CA CYS A 371 22.67 45.20 21.72
C CYS A 371 22.11 46.48 22.36
N GLY A 372 20.81 46.47 22.64
CA GLY A 372 20.12 47.49 23.41
C GLY A 372 20.47 47.42 24.91
N GLY A 373 19.79 48.26 25.71
CA GLY A 373 19.95 48.27 27.16
C GLY A 373 19.52 46.95 27.82
N CYS A 374 20.04 46.70 29.02
CA CYS A 374 19.62 45.56 29.83
C CYS A 374 18.13 45.68 30.25
N PRO A 375 17.44 44.55 30.47
CA PRO A 375 16.08 44.53 31.02
C PRO A 375 15.96 45.32 32.33
N VAL A 376 14.73 45.72 32.68
CA VAL A 376 14.44 46.50 33.90
C VAL A 376 14.93 45.75 35.14
N GLY A 377 15.61 46.45 36.06
CA GLY A 377 16.23 45.86 37.25
C GLY A 377 17.64 45.33 37.03
N MET A 378 18.17 45.38 35.81
CA MET A 378 19.55 44.98 35.50
C MET A 378 20.40 46.13 34.95
N THR A 379 21.70 46.09 35.22
CA THR A 379 22.69 47.03 34.69
C THR A 379 23.78 46.27 33.94
N GLY A 380 24.31 46.86 32.86
CA GLY A 380 25.29 46.20 32.01
C GLY A 380 25.40 46.84 30.62
N ASN A 381 26.11 46.16 29.72
CA ASN A 381 26.40 46.63 28.35
C ASN A 381 25.49 45.98 27.28
N GLY A 382 24.37 45.37 27.68
CA GLY A 382 23.42 44.71 26.77
C GLY A 382 23.83 43.31 26.28
N THR A 383 25.13 42.98 26.28
CA THR A 383 25.64 41.61 26.06
C THR A 383 25.84 40.86 27.38
N SER A 384 26.23 41.57 28.44
CA SER A 384 26.35 41.08 29.80
C SER A 384 25.54 41.99 30.72
N CYS A 385 24.47 41.44 31.29
CA CYS A 385 23.59 42.13 32.22
C CYS A 385 23.69 41.45 33.60
N ARG A 386 23.73 42.27 34.65
CA ARG A 386 23.73 41.83 36.05
C ARG A 386 22.62 42.54 36.81
N ASP A 387 22.09 41.89 37.83
CA ASP A 387 21.06 42.47 38.70
C ASP A 387 21.59 43.74 39.39
N ILE A 388 20.72 44.74 39.53
CA ILE A 388 21.02 45.96 40.29
C ILE A 388 20.70 45.64 41.74
N ASP A 389 21.72 45.44 42.57
CA ASP A 389 21.54 45.25 44.00
C ASP A 389 20.78 46.46 44.61
N GLU A 390 19.48 46.30 44.85
CA GLU A 390 18.60 47.32 45.46
C GLU A 390 18.91 47.58 46.96
N GLY A 391 20.08 47.15 47.45
CA GLY A 391 20.43 47.11 48.87
C GLY A 391 20.93 48.42 49.50
N TYR A 392 21.29 49.47 48.75
CA TYR A 392 21.99 50.64 49.35
C TYR A 392 21.20 51.96 49.39
N ARG A 393 19.88 51.93 49.25
CA ARG A 393 19.01 53.11 49.52
C ARG A 393 18.32 53.10 50.88
N LYS A 394 18.70 52.22 51.81
CA LYS A 394 18.16 52.22 53.19
C LYS A 394 18.94 53.04 54.22
N TYR A 395 20.06 53.66 53.89
CA TYR A 395 20.80 54.53 54.83
C TYR A 395 21.20 55.86 54.20
N ARG A 396 20.21 56.70 53.87
CA ARG A 396 20.36 58.16 53.85
C ARG A 396 18.96 58.78 53.97
N ARG A 397 18.48 58.90 55.19
CA ARG A 397 17.62 60.02 55.58
C ARG A 397 18.42 60.87 56.58
N PRO A 398 18.49 62.20 56.40
CA PRO A 398 19.06 63.11 57.40
C PRO A 398 18.24 63.12 58.68
#